data_AF-A0A9X1R443-F1
#
_entry.id   AF-A0A9X1R443-F1
#
_cell.length_a   1.000
_cell.length_b   1.000
_cell.length_c   1.000
_cell.angle_alpha   90.00
_cell.angle_beta   90.00
_cell.angle_gamma   90.00
#
_symmetry.space_group_name_H-M   'P 1'
#
loop_
_entity.id
_entity.type
_entity.pdbx_description
1 polymer ?
#
loop_
_entity_poly.entity_id
_entity_poly.type
_entity_poly.pdbx_seq_one_letter_code
_entity_poly.pdbx_strand_id
1 'polypeptide(L)'
;MEHLILSIKERELHISNFLEVFKTLCDEELIGAYKNALKTNTGGEHLQGLRIQAMRKAIFRRLNKTPVDFKDTVLSTNENSDIPNLSVEIKDPKIQIVKEIKKKFTTKTDTESQVIVHIDSGPYRDSQRLRIWDNTYLKCKQTARTSKLLFSENIAIYPKWSFVASGTIFSFTLIFENLPKECLSFDLIENIPEMGGFFFKGIRRNNPNVYHLRM
;
A
#
# COMPACT_ATOMS: atom_id res chain seq x y z
N MET A 1 -24.55 -13.45 17.86
CA MET A 1 -23.86 -13.11 19.12
C MET A 1 -22.80 -14.16 19.35
N GLU A 2 -21.62 -13.70 19.77
CA GLU A 2 -20.36 -14.44 19.97
C GLU A 2 -19.55 -14.78 18.71
N HIS A 3 -18.23 -14.70 18.86
CA HIS A 3 -17.15 -14.79 17.85
C HIS A 3 -16.94 -13.45 17.11
N LEU A 4 -15.87 -12.67 17.31
CA LEU A 4 -14.49 -13.10 17.45
C LEU A 4 -13.61 -11.90 17.90
N ILE A 5 -13.47 -11.64 19.21
CA ILE A 5 -12.31 -10.89 19.71
C ILE A 5 -11.28 -11.94 20.10
N LEU A 6 -10.58 -12.49 19.10
CA LEU A 6 -9.40 -13.30 19.39
C LEU A 6 -8.36 -12.35 20.02
N SER A 7 -7.87 -12.71 21.19
CA SER A 7 -6.68 -12.10 21.79
C SER A 7 -5.56 -12.07 20.74
N ILE A 8 -4.68 -11.07 20.79
CA ILE A 8 -3.54 -10.96 19.87
C ILE A 8 -2.79 -12.30 19.76
N LYS A 9 -2.60 -12.99 20.90
CA LYS A 9 -1.98 -14.31 20.97
C LYS A 9 -2.76 -15.42 20.23
N GLU A 10 -4.08 -15.36 20.27
CA GLU A 10 -4.93 -16.36 19.60
C GLU A 10 -4.95 -16.13 18.08
N ARG A 11 -4.87 -14.88 17.63
CA ARG A 11 -4.69 -14.55 16.20
C ARG A 11 -3.30 -14.98 15.71
N GLU A 12 -2.26 -14.73 16.50
CA GLU A 12 -0.89 -15.18 16.20
C GLU A 12 -0.82 -16.71 16.11
N LEU A 13 -1.45 -17.42 17.05
CA LEU A 13 -1.51 -18.89 17.03
C LEU A 13 -2.30 -19.41 15.82
N HIS A 14 -3.42 -18.77 15.48
CA HIS A 14 -4.21 -19.11 14.30
C HIS A 14 -3.40 -18.92 13.02
N ILE A 15 -2.69 -17.79 12.87
CA ILE A 15 -1.84 -17.51 11.71
C ILE A 15 -0.64 -18.49 11.65
N SER A 16 0.00 -18.77 12.78
CA SER A 16 1.12 -19.71 12.85
C SER A 16 0.70 -21.12 12.45
N ASN A 17 -0.40 -21.63 13.01
CA ASN A 17 -0.96 -22.93 12.65
C ASN A 17 -1.38 -22.97 11.18
N PHE A 18 -2.00 -21.90 10.69
CA PHE A 18 -2.35 -21.75 9.27
C PHE A 18 -1.10 -21.83 8.37
N LEU A 19 -0.01 -21.13 8.72
CA LEU A 19 1.24 -21.15 7.95
C LEU A 19 1.96 -22.51 7.96
N GLU A 20 1.96 -23.22 9.09
CA GLU A 20 2.52 -24.57 9.18
C GLU A 20 1.79 -25.56 8.27
N VAL A 21 0.46 -25.46 8.18
CA VAL A 21 -0.33 -26.28 7.24
C VAL A 21 0.11 -26.05 5.79
N PHE A 22 0.41 -24.81 5.36
CA PHE A 22 0.86 -24.59 3.97
C PHE A 22 2.27 -25.09 3.68
N LYS A 23 3.15 -25.13 4.68
CA LYS A 23 4.51 -25.64 4.50
C LYS A 23 4.52 -27.12 4.15
N THR A 24 3.54 -27.88 4.61
CA THR A 24 3.47 -29.34 4.47
C THR A 24 2.65 -29.81 3.26
N LEU A 25 1.89 -28.92 2.60
CA LEU A 25 1.09 -29.30 1.42
C LEU A 25 1.95 -29.80 0.26
N CYS A 26 1.46 -30.83 -0.43
CA CYS A 26 2.02 -31.26 -1.71
C CYS A 26 1.66 -30.25 -2.82
N ASP A 27 2.22 -30.44 -4.01
CA ASP A 27 2.03 -29.48 -5.11
C ASP A 27 0.61 -29.50 -5.68
N GLU A 28 0.00 -30.68 -5.74
CA GLU A 28 -1.37 -30.86 -6.21
C GLU A 28 -2.38 -30.24 -5.23
N GLU A 29 -2.16 -30.44 -3.94
CA GLU A 29 -2.97 -29.86 -2.87
C GLU A 29 -2.86 -28.33 -2.83
N LEU A 30 -1.66 -27.78 -3.02
CA LEU A 30 -1.44 -26.33 -3.07
C LEU A 30 -2.17 -25.70 -4.26
N ILE A 31 -2.13 -26.34 -5.43
CA ILE A 31 -2.84 -25.90 -6.63
C ILE A 31 -4.36 -26.01 -6.43
N GLY A 32 -4.82 -27.10 -5.80
CA GLY A 32 -6.23 -27.31 -5.44
C GLY A 32 -6.75 -26.23 -4.48
N ALA A 33 -6.00 -25.94 -3.42
CA ALA A 33 -6.32 -24.90 -2.45
C ALA A 33 -6.37 -23.51 -3.10
N TYR A 34 -5.42 -23.20 -3.99
CA TYR A 34 -5.42 -21.94 -4.74
C TYR A 34 -6.62 -21.81 -5.69
N LYS A 35 -6.96 -22.87 -6.45
CA LYS A 35 -8.13 -22.89 -7.33
C LYS A 35 -9.44 -22.77 -6.55
N ASN A 36 -9.54 -23.44 -5.41
CA ASN A 36 -10.71 -23.35 -4.55
C ASN A 36 -10.86 -21.93 -3.98
N ALA A 37 -9.77 -21.35 -3.46
CA ALA A 37 -9.78 -19.98 -2.94
C ALA A 37 -10.18 -18.91 -3.98
N LEU A 38 -9.80 -19.11 -5.25
CA LEU A 38 -10.25 -18.26 -6.36
C LEU A 38 -11.75 -18.45 -6.67
N LYS A 39 -12.25 -19.68 -6.57
CA LYS A 39 -13.67 -20.03 -6.85
C LYS A 39 -14.61 -19.53 -5.74
N THR A 40 -14.17 -19.56 -4.49
CA THR A 40 -14.96 -19.14 -3.32
C THR A 40 -14.88 -17.63 -3.05
N ASN A 41 -14.16 -16.86 -3.87
CA ASN A 41 -13.93 -15.42 -3.71
C ASN A 41 -13.38 -15.05 -2.31
N THR A 42 -12.64 -15.97 -1.68
CA THR A 42 -11.87 -15.71 -0.46
C THR A 42 -10.63 -14.90 -0.83
N GLY A 43 -10.84 -13.60 -1.07
CA GLY A 43 -9.79 -12.63 -1.39
C GLY A 43 -9.17 -12.02 -0.13
N GLY A 44 -7.85 -11.85 -0.12
CA GLY A 44 -7.10 -11.23 0.99
C GLY A 44 -5.76 -11.91 1.28
N GLU A 45 -5.36 -11.97 2.55
CA GLU A 45 -4.09 -12.52 3.05
C GLU A 45 -3.87 -14.01 2.73
N HIS A 46 -4.94 -14.82 2.67
CA HIS A 46 -4.87 -16.28 2.46
C HIS A 46 -4.42 -16.61 1.03
N LEU A 47 -4.95 -15.87 0.04
CA LEU A 47 -4.56 -16.01 -1.36
C LEU A 47 -3.13 -15.49 -1.62
N GLN A 48 -2.71 -14.44 -0.89
CA GLN A 48 -1.33 -13.94 -0.93
C GLN A 48 -0.36 -14.97 -0.33
N GLY A 49 -0.69 -15.58 0.82
CA GLY A 49 0.12 -16.63 1.44
C GLY A 49 0.32 -17.84 0.53
N LEU A 50 -0.75 -18.32 -0.11
CA LEU A 50 -0.69 -19.40 -1.10
C LEU A 50 0.22 -19.06 -2.30
N ARG A 51 0.11 -17.83 -2.82
CA ARG A 51 0.93 -17.35 -3.94
C ARG A 51 2.41 -17.26 -3.57
N ILE A 52 2.73 -16.77 -2.38
CA ILE A 52 4.11 -16.69 -1.87
C ILE A 52 4.71 -18.09 -1.72
N GLN A 53 3.95 -19.06 -1.19
CA GLN A 53 4.42 -20.44 -1.07
C GLN A 53 4.65 -21.11 -2.44
N ALA A 54 3.76 -20.89 -3.40
CA ALA A 54 3.94 -21.39 -4.76
C ALA A 54 5.21 -20.81 -5.42
N MET A 55 5.46 -19.51 -5.25
CA MET A 55 6.69 -18.87 -5.73
C MET A 55 7.93 -19.45 -5.06
N ARG A 56 7.92 -19.64 -3.72
CA ARG A 56 9.03 -20.22 -2.98
C ARG A 56 9.40 -21.61 -3.50
N LYS A 57 8.40 -22.49 -3.69
CA LYS A 57 8.61 -23.83 -4.26
C LYS A 57 9.16 -23.79 -5.68
N ALA A 58 8.63 -22.93 -6.55
CA ALA A 58 9.11 -22.78 -7.93
C ALA A 58 10.58 -22.32 -7.98
N ILE A 59 10.95 -21.37 -7.10
CA ILE A 59 12.31 -20.88 -7.00
C ILE A 59 13.26 -21.97 -6.47
N PHE A 60 12.85 -22.70 -5.43
CA PHE A 60 13.65 -23.79 -4.87
C PHE A 60 13.92 -24.88 -5.92
N ARG A 61 12.92 -25.28 -6.73
CA ARG A 61 13.13 -26.22 -7.84
C ARG A 61 14.13 -25.71 -8.88
N ARG A 62 14.17 -24.40 -9.13
CA ARG A 62 15.02 -23.79 -10.16
C ARG A 62 16.45 -23.55 -9.69
N LEU A 63 16.64 -23.21 -8.42
CA LEU A 63 17.94 -22.76 -7.89
C LEU A 63 18.53 -23.68 -6.82
N ASN A 64 17.78 -24.72 -6.41
CA ASN A 64 18.10 -25.63 -5.31
C ASN A 64 18.40 -24.92 -3.97
N LYS A 65 17.97 -23.65 -3.85
CA LYS A 65 18.08 -22.78 -2.67
C LYS A 65 17.04 -21.66 -2.77
N THR A 66 16.59 -21.13 -1.64
CA THR A 66 15.83 -19.88 -1.63
C THR A 66 16.78 -18.69 -1.85
N PRO A 67 16.39 -17.63 -2.58
CA PRO A 67 17.28 -16.49 -2.86
C PRO A 67 17.42 -15.55 -1.66
N VAL A 68 16.54 -15.70 -0.68
CA VAL A 68 16.48 -14.90 0.53
C VAL A 68 16.63 -15.85 1.70
N ASP A 69 17.67 -15.62 2.49
CA ASP A 69 17.88 -16.27 3.79
C ASP A 69 17.47 -15.26 4.85
N PHE A 70 16.36 -15.51 5.55
CA PHE A 70 15.92 -14.65 6.64
C PHE A 70 16.59 -15.17 7.92
N LYS A 71 17.55 -14.41 8.44
CA LYS A 71 17.98 -14.58 9.83
C LYS A 71 16.98 -13.81 10.71
N ASP A 72 16.13 -14.53 11.42
CA ASP A 72 15.20 -13.95 12.39
C ASP A 72 15.99 -13.43 13.60
N THR A 73 16.46 -12.19 13.54
CA THR A 73 17.19 -11.54 14.64
C THR A 73 16.26 -11.01 15.74
N VAL A 74 14.94 -11.25 15.67
CA VAL A 74 13.94 -10.56 16.49
C VAL A 74 13.31 -11.44 17.58
N LEU A 75 13.70 -12.72 17.70
CA LEU A 75 13.24 -13.59 18.79
C LEU A 75 14.42 -14.18 19.58
N SER A 76 15.21 -13.31 20.20
CA SER A 76 15.84 -13.63 21.48
C SER A 76 15.25 -12.70 22.52
N THR A 77 14.46 -13.26 23.43
CA THR A 77 14.14 -12.62 24.71
C THR A 77 15.46 -12.26 25.39
N ASN A 78 15.78 -10.97 25.45
CA ASN A 78 16.92 -10.48 26.20
C ASN A 78 16.64 -10.66 27.70
N GLU A 79 16.96 -11.83 28.24
CA GLU A 79 17.45 -11.90 29.61
C GLU A 79 18.97 -11.71 29.53
N ASN A 80 19.43 -10.56 30.04
CA ASN A 80 20.80 -10.23 30.45
C ASN A 80 21.94 -10.65 29.52
N SER A 81 22.55 -9.68 28.83
CA SER A 81 24.02 -9.48 28.89
C SER A 81 24.48 -8.34 27.98
N ASP A 82 25.28 -7.48 28.59
CA ASP A 82 26.33 -6.62 28.03
C ASP A 82 26.54 -6.67 26.51
N ILE A 83 26.23 -5.56 25.82
CA ILE A 83 26.63 -5.34 24.43
C ILE A 83 28.08 -4.86 24.43
N PRO A 84 29.06 -5.63 23.91
CA PRO A 84 30.36 -5.09 23.59
C PRO A 84 30.29 -4.29 22.29
N ASN A 85 30.78 -3.06 22.34
CA ASN A 85 30.97 -2.17 21.21
C ASN A 85 31.90 -2.83 20.17
N LEU A 86 31.38 -3.14 18.98
CA LEU A 86 32.18 -3.63 17.86
C LEU A 86 32.07 -2.65 16.68
N SER A 87 32.98 -1.68 16.66
CA SER A 87 33.29 -0.86 15.51
C SER A 87 33.90 -1.73 14.41
N VAL A 88 33.14 -2.02 13.35
CA VAL A 88 33.65 -2.65 12.14
C VAL A 88 34.03 -1.55 11.15
N GLU A 89 35.34 -1.33 10.99
CA GLU A 89 35.90 -0.52 9.90
C GLU A 89 35.64 -1.21 8.56
N ILE A 90 34.81 -0.60 7.71
CA ILE A 90 34.61 -1.02 6.32
C ILE A 90 35.63 -0.27 5.46
N LYS A 91 36.62 -0.98 4.91
CA LYS A 91 37.53 -0.43 3.88
C LYS A 91 36.80 -0.36 2.54
N ASP A 92 36.41 0.85 2.14
CA ASP A 92 35.77 1.13 0.85
C ASP A 92 36.73 0.90 -0.34
N PRO A 93 36.34 0.14 -1.38
CA PRO A 93 36.98 0.25 -2.68
C PRO A 93 36.50 1.54 -3.35
N LYS A 94 37.44 2.40 -3.76
CA LYS A 94 37.19 3.68 -4.45
C LYS A 94 36.27 3.49 -5.67
N ILE A 95 34.97 3.78 -5.53
CA ILE A 95 34.02 3.89 -6.64
C ILE A 95 34.03 5.35 -7.13
N GLN A 96 34.72 5.60 -8.25
CA GLN A 96 34.70 6.88 -8.99
C GLN A 96 33.36 7.09 -9.71
N ILE A 97 32.24 7.13 -8.98
CA ILE A 97 30.90 7.39 -9.56
C ILE A 97 30.14 8.42 -8.72
N VAL A 98 30.79 9.51 -8.29
CA VAL A 98 30.17 10.45 -7.33
C VAL A 98 30.06 11.88 -7.85
N LYS A 99 30.70 12.25 -8.97
CA LYS A 99 30.65 13.65 -9.44
C LYS A 99 29.53 13.93 -10.44
N GLU A 100 29.32 13.06 -11.43
CA GLU A 100 28.23 13.25 -12.41
C GLU A 100 26.86 12.88 -11.86
N ILE A 101 26.81 11.84 -11.00
CA ILE A 101 25.58 11.44 -10.32
C ILE A 101 25.10 12.57 -9.40
N LYS A 102 25.97 13.12 -8.54
CA LYS A 102 25.59 14.24 -7.67
C LYS A 102 25.07 15.45 -8.47
N LYS A 103 25.68 15.77 -9.62
CA LYS A 103 25.24 16.87 -10.50
C LYS A 103 23.86 16.64 -11.14
N LYS A 104 23.54 15.39 -11.50
CA LYS A 104 22.20 14.99 -12.00
C LYS A 104 21.13 14.98 -10.90
N PHE A 105 21.49 14.74 -9.65
CA PHE A 105 20.57 14.81 -8.52
C PHE A 105 20.36 16.24 -7.99
N THR A 106 21.34 17.14 -8.11
CA THR A 106 21.20 18.55 -7.65
C THR A 106 20.22 19.38 -8.49
N THR A 107 19.89 18.94 -9.71
CA THR A 107 18.95 19.63 -10.61
C THR A 107 17.50 19.13 -10.46
N LYS A 108 17.23 18.12 -9.62
CA LYS A 108 15.90 17.52 -9.41
C LYS A 108 15.42 17.56 -7.96
N THR A 109 16.03 18.38 -7.11
CA THR A 109 15.65 18.48 -5.68
C THR A 109 14.41 19.33 -5.41
N ASP A 110 13.76 19.90 -6.43
CA ASP A 110 12.45 20.56 -6.31
C ASP A 110 11.26 19.61 -6.55
N THR A 111 11.50 18.34 -6.91
CA THR A 111 10.50 17.45 -7.55
C THR A 111 9.93 16.29 -6.71
N GLU A 112 10.10 16.25 -5.37
CA GLU A 112 9.65 15.11 -4.54
C GLU A 112 8.72 15.49 -3.36
N SER A 113 7.82 16.46 -3.51
CA SER A 113 6.71 16.61 -2.54
C SER A 113 5.43 16.03 -3.15
N GLN A 114 4.90 14.96 -2.57
CA GLN A 114 3.61 14.40 -2.97
C GLN A 114 2.48 15.07 -2.19
N VAL A 115 1.28 15.08 -2.77
CA VAL A 115 0.06 15.52 -2.07
C VAL A 115 -0.75 14.28 -1.71
N ILE A 116 -1.05 14.12 -0.42
CA ILE A 116 -1.80 12.98 0.10
C ILE A 116 -3.18 13.46 0.52
N VAL A 117 -4.23 12.83 0.01
CA VAL A 117 -5.62 13.14 0.34
C VAL A 117 -6.29 11.89 0.87
N HIS A 118 -6.65 11.92 2.15
CA HIS A 118 -7.51 10.92 2.78
C HIS A 118 -8.96 11.36 2.62
N ILE A 119 -9.82 10.43 2.22
CA ILE A 119 -11.24 10.71 2.00
C ILE A 119 -12.06 9.69 2.79
N ASP A 120 -12.91 10.18 3.69
CA ASP A 120 -13.96 9.39 4.34
C ASP A 120 -15.28 9.58 3.59
N SER A 121 -15.92 8.49 3.21
CA SER A 121 -17.14 8.46 2.41
C SER A 121 -18.24 7.72 3.16
N GLY A 122 -19.37 8.39 3.43
CA GLY A 122 -20.49 7.88 4.20
C GLY A 122 -20.51 8.36 5.67
N PRO A 123 -21.30 7.73 6.54
CA PRO A 123 -22.04 6.48 6.31
C PRO A 123 -23.25 6.64 5.39
N TYR A 124 -23.49 5.63 4.55
CA TYR A 124 -24.63 5.60 3.63
C TYR A 124 -25.78 4.77 4.19
N ARG A 125 -27.02 5.17 3.88
CA ARG A 125 -28.23 4.41 4.27
C ARG A 125 -28.29 3.04 3.58
N ASP A 126 -27.95 2.99 2.30
CA ASP A 126 -27.94 1.76 1.50
C ASP A 126 -26.52 1.42 1.08
N SER A 127 -26.28 0.15 0.72
CA SER A 127 -24.98 -0.28 0.19
C SER A 127 -24.61 0.53 -1.05
N GLN A 128 -23.39 1.08 -1.07
CA GLN A 128 -22.89 1.86 -2.20
C GLN A 128 -21.83 1.09 -2.98
N ARG A 129 -21.60 1.53 -4.21
CA ARG A 129 -20.47 1.12 -5.03
C ARG A 129 -19.66 2.36 -5.35
N LEU A 130 -18.39 2.35 -4.98
CA LEU A 130 -17.47 3.45 -5.21
C LEU A 130 -16.32 2.98 -6.10
N ARG A 131 -15.78 3.89 -6.90
CA ARG A 131 -14.57 3.69 -7.70
C ARG A 131 -13.93 5.04 -7.95
N ILE A 132 -12.67 5.04 -8.32
CA ILE A 132 -11.96 6.23 -8.79
C ILE A 132 -11.52 6.03 -10.25
N TRP A 133 -11.50 7.09 -11.04
CA TRP A 133 -10.93 7.10 -12.38
C TRP A 133 -9.48 7.60 -12.35
N ASP A 134 -8.65 7.05 -13.24
CA ASP A 134 -7.25 7.47 -13.41
C ASP A 134 -7.11 8.94 -13.83
N ASN A 135 -8.15 9.52 -14.42
CA ASN A 135 -8.20 10.94 -14.80
C ASN A 135 -8.64 11.86 -13.64
N THR A 136 -8.36 11.46 -12.41
CA THR A 136 -8.52 12.30 -11.22
C THR A 136 -7.28 13.16 -11.03
N TYR A 137 -7.47 14.45 -10.76
CA TYR A 137 -6.37 15.40 -10.61
C TYR A 137 -6.71 16.51 -9.61
N LEU A 138 -5.66 17.16 -9.11
CA LEU A 138 -5.78 18.41 -8.37
C LEU A 138 -5.60 19.57 -9.34
N LYS A 139 -6.53 20.53 -9.32
CA LYS A 139 -6.44 21.76 -10.12
C LYS A 139 -6.10 22.93 -9.22
N CYS A 140 -4.92 23.52 -9.43
CA CYS A 140 -4.56 24.73 -8.71
C CYS A 140 -5.48 25.89 -9.12
N LYS A 141 -5.84 26.78 -8.18
CA LYS A 141 -6.65 27.97 -8.49
C LYS A 141 -5.82 29.15 -8.96
N GLN A 142 -4.57 29.26 -8.50
CA GLN A 142 -3.68 30.36 -8.83
C GLN A 142 -2.94 30.13 -10.16
N THR A 143 -2.85 28.88 -10.60
CA THR A 143 -2.13 28.50 -11.83
C THR A 143 -3.00 27.58 -12.67
N ALA A 144 -2.76 27.52 -13.98
CA ALA A 144 -3.44 26.56 -14.86
C ALA A 144 -2.93 25.12 -14.72
N ARG A 145 -1.98 24.87 -13.80
CA ARG A 145 -1.32 23.58 -13.65
C ARG A 145 -2.20 22.61 -12.84
N THR A 146 -2.24 21.38 -13.33
CA THR A 146 -2.86 20.25 -12.64
C THR A 146 -1.79 19.31 -12.09
N SER A 147 -2.10 18.64 -10.99
CA SER A 147 -1.29 17.60 -10.39
C SER A 147 -2.01 16.27 -10.54
N LYS A 148 -1.38 15.31 -11.22
CA LYS A 148 -2.01 14.03 -11.59
C LYS A 148 -2.06 13.06 -10.41
N LEU A 149 -3.05 12.18 -10.41
CA LEU A 149 -3.09 11.03 -9.50
C LEU A 149 -1.93 10.08 -9.84
N LEU A 150 -1.16 9.71 -8.82
CA LEU A 150 -0.04 8.78 -8.92
C LEU A 150 -0.43 7.40 -8.39
N PHE A 151 -1.20 7.36 -7.31
CA PHE A 151 -1.58 6.13 -6.64
C PHE A 151 -2.88 6.29 -5.86
N SER A 152 -3.65 5.21 -5.75
CA SER A 152 -4.85 5.13 -4.92
C SER A 152 -4.78 3.90 -4.03
N GLU A 153 -5.10 4.06 -2.75
CA GLU A 153 -5.13 2.99 -1.76
C GLU A 153 -6.55 2.78 -1.26
N ASN A 154 -6.95 1.52 -1.08
CA ASN A 154 -8.25 1.10 -0.57
C ASN A 154 -9.47 1.58 -1.38
N ILE A 155 -9.30 1.95 -2.65
CA ILE A 155 -10.40 2.19 -3.59
C ILE A 155 -10.08 1.54 -4.94
N ALA A 156 -11.08 0.95 -5.58
CA ALA A 156 -10.93 0.34 -6.88
C ALA A 156 -10.81 1.41 -7.97
N ILE A 157 -9.88 1.20 -8.90
CA ILE A 157 -9.76 2.00 -10.11
C ILE A 157 -10.75 1.45 -11.17
N TYR A 158 -11.41 2.35 -11.90
CA TYR A 158 -12.25 2.00 -13.05
C TYR A 158 -11.57 0.97 -13.96
N PRO A 159 -12.27 -0.07 -14.44
CA PRO A 159 -13.71 -0.30 -14.35
C PRO A 159 -14.17 -1.07 -13.10
N LYS A 160 -13.26 -1.37 -12.17
CA LYS A 160 -13.57 -2.15 -10.97
C LYS A 160 -14.32 -1.29 -9.94
N TRP A 161 -15.05 -1.96 -9.06
CA TRP A 161 -15.86 -1.33 -8.01
C TRP A 161 -15.42 -1.80 -6.63
N SER A 162 -15.33 -0.86 -5.70
CA SER A 162 -15.33 -1.11 -4.26
C SER A 162 -16.77 -1.15 -3.76
N PHE A 163 -17.08 -2.11 -2.90
CA PHE A 163 -18.40 -2.25 -2.30
C PHE A 163 -18.37 -1.70 -0.88
N VAL A 164 -19.30 -0.79 -0.58
CA VAL A 164 -19.43 -0.16 0.73
C VAL A 164 -20.71 -0.66 1.38
N ALA A 165 -20.59 -1.24 2.57
CA ALA A 165 -21.74 -1.72 3.32
C ALA A 165 -22.57 -0.55 3.88
N SER A 166 -23.87 -0.74 3.99
CA SER A 166 -24.77 0.22 4.65
C SER A 166 -24.30 0.49 6.08
N GLY A 167 -24.40 1.75 6.51
CA GLY A 167 -24.03 2.19 7.86
C GLY A 167 -22.52 2.28 8.11
N THR A 168 -21.66 2.00 7.13
CA THR A 168 -20.20 2.04 7.30
C THR A 168 -19.58 3.29 6.66
N ILE A 169 -18.51 3.81 7.28
CA ILE A 169 -17.63 4.81 6.68
C ILE A 169 -16.59 4.07 5.86
N PHE A 170 -16.44 4.46 4.59
CA PHE A 170 -15.42 3.94 3.70
C PHE A 170 -14.30 4.96 3.53
N SER A 171 -13.11 4.63 4.02
CA SER A 171 -11.94 5.51 3.97
C SER A 171 -10.93 5.04 2.91
N PHE A 172 -10.46 5.96 2.07
CA PHE A 172 -9.45 5.67 1.05
C PHE A 172 -8.46 6.82 0.90
N THR A 173 -7.31 6.54 0.30
CA THR A 173 -6.22 7.51 0.14
C THR A 173 -5.87 7.70 -1.33
N LEU A 174 -5.68 8.95 -1.74
CA LEU A 174 -5.21 9.33 -3.06
C LEU A 174 -3.88 10.09 -2.93
N ILE A 175 -2.89 9.70 -3.73
CA ILE A 175 -1.57 10.31 -3.77
C ILE A 175 -1.38 10.97 -5.12
N PHE A 176 -1.05 12.26 -5.12
CA PHE A 176 -0.88 13.08 -6.32
C PHE A 176 0.55 13.61 -6.46
N GLU A 177 0.88 14.05 -7.67
CA GLU A 177 2.05 14.90 -7.93
C GLU A 177 2.02 16.18 -7.06
N ASN A 178 3.18 16.82 -6.91
CA ASN A 178 3.27 18.07 -6.16
C ASN A 178 2.35 19.16 -6.74
N LEU A 179 1.83 20.02 -5.86
CA LEU A 179 1.22 21.28 -6.26
C LEU A 179 2.32 22.35 -6.50
N PRO A 180 2.15 23.23 -7.51
CA PRO A 180 3.06 24.35 -7.77
C PRO A 180 3.29 25.19 -6.51
N LYS A 181 4.48 25.75 -6.28
CA LYS A 181 4.81 26.50 -5.05
C LYS A 181 3.85 27.68 -4.81
N GLU A 182 3.34 28.26 -5.88
CA GLU A 182 2.43 29.41 -5.91
C GLU A 182 0.97 29.03 -5.61
N CYS A 183 0.68 27.72 -5.51
CA CYS A 183 -0.67 27.26 -5.22
C CYS A 183 -1.04 27.52 -3.77
N LEU A 184 -2.09 28.31 -3.55
CA LEU A 184 -2.65 28.63 -2.23
C LEU A 184 -3.93 27.84 -1.96
N SER A 185 -4.64 27.46 -3.01
CA SER A 185 -5.83 26.61 -2.93
C SER A 185 -6.03 25.83 -4.22
N PHE A 186 -6.67 24.67 -4.12
CA PHE A 186 -6.89 23.76 -5.23
C PHE A 186 -8.26 23.08 -5.14
N ASP A 187 -8.70 22.53 -6.27
CA ASP A 187 -9.88 21.69 -6.36
C ASP A 187 -9.43 20.24 -6.62
N LEU A 188 -10.07 19.26 -5.99
CA LEU A 188 -9.97 17.85 -6.39
C LEU A 188 -11.07 17.57 -7.39
N ILE A 189 -10.70 17.10 -8.58
CA ILE A 189 -11.63 16.85 -9.67
C ILE A 189 -11.38 15.46 -10.23
N GLU A 190 -12.40 14.62 -10.14
CA GLU A 190 -12.50 13.39 -10.91
C GLU A 190 -13.22 13.70 -12.24
N ASN A 191 -12.48 13.70 -13.34
CA ASN A 191 -13.03 14.00 -14.66
C ASN A 191 -13.56 12.73 -15.33
N ILE A 192 -14.88 12.57 -15.30
CA ILE A 192 -15.58 11.39 -15.82
C ILE A 192 -16.64 11.78 -16.85
N PRO A 193 -16.93 10.90 -17.82
CA PRO A 193 -18.00 11.11 -18.81
C PRO A 193 -19.41 10.91 -18.22
N GLU A 194 -19.50 10.39 -17.00
CA GLU A 194 -20.74 10.08 -16.29
C GLU A 194 -21.01 11.12 -15.18
N MET A 195 -22.23 11.15 -14.63
CA MET A 195 -22.50 11.93 -13.42
C MET A 195 -21.99 11.23 -12.17
N GLY A 196 -21.72 12.00 -11.10
CA GLY A 196 -21.37 11.45 -9.78
C GLY A 196 -19.88 11.30 -9.49
N GLY A 197 -19.02 12.03 -10.23
CA GLY A 197 -17.58 12.05 -9.95
C GLY A 197 -17.24 12.84 -8.69
N PHE A 198 -16.13 12.49 -8.05
CA PHE A 198 -15.62 13.21 -6.88
C PHE A 198 -15.25 14.66 -7.24
N PHE A 199 -15.81 15.61 -6.49
CA PHE A 199 -15.49 17.03 -6.64
C PHE A 199 -15.43 17.74 -5.28
N PHE A 200 -14.22 18.18 -4.89
CA PHE A 200 -14.01 19.00 -3.69
C PHE A 200 -13.43 20.34 -4.10
N LYS A 201 -14.13 21.43 -3.78
CA LYS A 201 -13.76 22.77 -4.23
C LYS A 201 -13.07 23.57 -3.13
N GLY A 202 -11.98 24.24 -3.47
CA GLY A 202 -11.36 25.29 -2.68
C GLY A 202 -10.61 24.80 -1.45
N ILE A 203 -9.98 23.62 -1.54
CA ILE A 203 -9.12 23.09 -0.49
C ILE A 203 -7.94 24.06 -0.32
N ARG A 204 -7.80 24.63 0.88
CA ARG A 204 -6.70 25.55 1.20
C ARG A 204 -5.43 24.75 1.41
N ARG A 205 -4.35 25.14 0.75
CA ARG A 205 -3.06 24.46 0.89
C ARG A 205 -2.50 24.62 2.30
N ASN A 206 -1.94 23.55 2.83
CA ASN A 206 -1.20 23.52 4.08
C ASN A 206 0.24 23.03 3.86
N ASN A 207 1.13 23.28 4.83
CA ASN A 207 2.54 22.90 4.75
C ASN A 207 2.81 21.39 4.63
N PRO A 208 2.08 20.48 5.31
CA PRO A 208 2.37 19.05 5.20
C PRO A 208 1.92 18.41 3.87
N ASN A 209 1.11 19.11 3.05
CA ASN A 209 0.48 18.54 1.85
C ASN A 209 -0.36 17.27 2.13
N VAL A 210 -0.84 17.12 3.36
CA VAL A 210 -1.76 16.06 3.79
C VAL A 210 -3.11 16.66 4.08
N TYR A 211 -4.17 16.09 3.49
CA TYR A 211 -5.53 16.59 3.58
C TYR A 211 -6.48 15.47 3.97
N HIS A 212 -7.46 15.79 4.81
CA HIS A 212 -8.54 14.89 5.19
C HIS A 212 -9.86 15.51 4.75
N LEU A 213 -10.58 14.83 3.88
CA LEU A 213 -11.86 15.24 3.32
C LEU A 213 -12.94 14.25 3.75
N ARG A 214 -14.18 14.73 3.86
CA ARG A 214 -15.34 13.91 4.19
C ARG A 214 -16.49 14.18 3.25
N MET A 215 -17.24 13.14 2.90
CA MET A 215 -18.41 13.17 2.02
C MET A 215 -19.54 12.31 2.54
#